data_AF-A0A6C1S232-F1
#
_entry.id   AF-A0A6C1S232-F1
#
_cell.length_a   1.000
_cell.length_b   1.000
_cell.length_c   1.000
_cell.angle_alpha   90.00
_cell.angle_beta   90.00
_cell.angle_gamma   90.00
#
_symmetry.space_group_name_H-M   'P 1'
#
loop_
_entity.id
_entity.type
_entity.pdbx_description
1 polymer ?
#
loop_
_entity_poly.entity_id
_entity_poly.type
_entity_poly.pdbx_seq_one_letter_code
_entity_poly.pdbx_strand_id
1 'polypeptide(L)'
;MAKAEARQTSVTGIPIEGIWLKAAVSGGLWASVEIILGSFLHNMRVPMAGSILASFGIVLMIAFYQVWPERGLIWRAGLICALMKSLSPSAVILGPMTGIMLEALLLEAGIALIGKNIAGYMAAGALALFSALLHKLFSLLLLYGLNILTIYLNLFHFASRQVNIQEANPWQLITAVGVFYLLFGALAALAGYFVGRRAAGAAQAKHPGTAQAGMKQPGTAQPEPVNPRTAHDEPAGPGTAQPEPAHHTVPLPVSQCKAIPPPANPAKLRRDAPPAIFTPSSTRFSLPLFILHTVAIPGGLLLVNFSHRTVAYPLIAAYSIFCLLRYKTIIKRFKKPLFWFQLLVIILLASVFLDGFDRESATMNWAGVLNGIDMNIRAILVVTGFSALSTELRNPLITAFLVRKGFRQLYMAISLAFGALPAMMEEISRPGRFFTSPFSSLREMVAKAPLWLENMGENSNRH
;
A
#
# COMPACT_ATOMS: atom_id res chain seq x y z
N MET A 1 -39.93 -9.77 -21.48
CA MET A 1 -38.92 -8.92 -20.81
C MET A 1 -38.86 -9.09 -19.27
N ALA A 2 -39.40 -10.16 -18.67
CA ALA A 2 -39.38 -10.36 -17.20
C ALA A 2 -38.60 -11.61 -16.73
N LYS A 3 -37.73 -12.20 -17.57
CA LYS A 3 -37.02 -13.46 -17.27
C LYS A 3 -35.50 -13.42 -17.47
N ALA A 4 -34.93 -12.24 -17.72
CA ALA A 4 -33.51 -12.08 -18.04
C ALA A 4 -32.66 -11.45 -16.91
N GLU A 5 -33.27 -10.91 -15.85
CA GLU A 5 -32.53 -10.31 -14.71
C GLU A 5 -32.17 -11.30 -13.60
N ALA A 6 -32.64 -12.55 -13.66
CA ALA A 6 -32.37 -13.57 -12.64
C ALA A 6 -31.06 -14.35 -12.85
N ARG A 7 -30.11 -13.81 -13.63
CA ARG A 7 -28.78 -14.41 -13.87
C ARG A 7 -27.62 -13.51 -13.45
N GLN A 8 -27.83 -12.62 -12.47
CA GLN A 8 -26.71 -12.20 -11.63
C GLN A 8 -26.35 -13.39 -10.74
N THR A 9 -25.27 -14.06 -11.15
CA THR A 9 -24.61 -15.14 -10.44
C THR A 9 -24.38 -14.74 -8.98
N SER A 10 -25.27 -15.22 -8.12
CA SER A 10 -25.02 -15.35 -6.69
C SER A 10 -23.72 -16.14 -6.55
N VAL A 11 -22.68 -15.48 -6.06
CA VAL A 11 -21.42 -16.14 -5.65
C VAL A 11 -21.74 -16.83 -4.32
N THR A 12 -22.54 -17.89 -4.39
CA THR A 12 -23.12 -18.60 -3.25
C THR A 12 -22.06 -19.32 -2.41
N GLY A 13 -22.17 -19.15 -1.09
CA GLY A 13 -22.07 -20.26 -0.12
C GLY A 13 -20.70 -20.77 0.32
N ILE A 14 -19.60 -20.07 0.08
CA ILE A 14 -18.29 -20.44 0.67
C ILE A 14 -17.87 -19.32 1.62
N PRO A 15 -17.68 -19.58 2.92
CA PRO A 15 -17.25 -18.57 3.87
C PRO A 15 -15.88 -18.00 3.48
N ILE A 16 -15.66 -16.71 3.76
CA ILE A 16 -14.34 -16.11 3.59
C ILE A 16 -13.35 -16.78 4.53
N GLU A 17 -12.19 -17.16 4.02
CA GLU A 17 -11.16 -17.76 4.86
C GLU A 17 -10.65 -16.72 5.87
N GLY A 18 -10.42 -17.15 7.12
CA GLY A 18 -10.04 -16.24 8.21
C GLY A 18 -8.84 -15.35 7.89
N ILE A 19 -7.85 -15.86 7.16
CA ILE A 19 -6.67 -15.09 6.76
C ILE A 19 -7.00 -13.97 5.75
N TRP A 20 -7.92 -14.21 4.82
CA TRP A 20 -8.36 -13.22 3.84
C TRP A 20 -9.23 -12.15 4.49
N LEU A 21 -10.02 -12.51 5.50
CA LEU A 21 -10.76 -11.54 6.32
C LEU A 21 -9.82 -10.64 7.14
N LYS A 22 -8.80 -11.22 7.79
CA LYS A 22 -7.74 -10.46 8.48
C LYS A 22 -6.95 -9.56 7.52
N ALA A 23 -6.67 -10.06 6.31
CA ALA A 23 -6.04 -9.29 5.25
C ALA A 23 -6.93 -8.13 4.76
N ALA A 24 -8.25 -8.31 4.69
CA ALA A 24 -9.20 -7.25 4.35
C ALA A 24 -9.16 -6.11 5.38
N VAL A 25 -9.14 -6.44 6.68
CA VAL A 25 -9.03 -5.45 7.75
C VAL A 25 -7.70 -4.71 7.69
N SER A 26 -6.59 -5.44 7.72
CA SER A 26 -5.24 -4.86 7.78
C SER A 26 -4.87 -4.13 6.48
N GLY A 27 -5.20 -4.71 5.32
CA GLY A 27 -5.00 -4.11 4.00
C GLY A 27 -5.90 -2.89 3.76
N GLY A 28 -7.14 -2.90 4.24
CA GLY A 28 -8.05 -1.75 4.16
C GLY A 28 -7.60 -0.57 5.03
N LEU A 29 -7.13 -0.83 6.25
CA LEU A 29 -6.54 0.21 7.10
C LEU A 29 -5.23 0.75 6.53
N TRP A 30 -4.38 -0.12 5.96
CA TRP A 30 -3.19 0.34 5.24
C TRP A 30 -3.55 1.20 4.03
N ALA A 31 -4.52 0.79 3.21
CA ALA A 31 -5.00 1.59 2.08
C ALA A 31 -5.53 2.96 2.54
N SER A 32 -6.23 3.01 3.67
CA SER A 32 -6.75 4.24 4.24
C SER A 32 -5.62 5.22 4.60
N VAL A 33 -4.56 4.73 5.27
CA VAL A 33 -3.35 5.52 5.56
C VAL A 33 -2.68 5.97 4.26
N GLU A 34 -2.49 5.06 3.32
CA GLU A 34 -1.83 5.31 2.04
C GLU A 34 -2.57 6.36 1.17
N ILE A 35 -3.90 6.40 1.24
CA ILE A 35 -4.72 7.36 0.51
C ILE A 35 -4.74 8.72 1.23
N ILE A 36 -5.05 8.75 2.53
CA ILE A 36 -5.17 9.99 3.30
C ILE A 36 -3.81 10.65 3.48
N LEU A 37 -2.85 9.92 4.05
CA LEU A 37 -1.53 10.47 4.35
C LEU A 37 -0.75 10.75 3.07
N GLY A 38 -0.90 9.91 2.05
CA GLY A 38 -0.31 10.13 0.74
C GLY A 38 -0.80 11.42 0.09
N SER A 39 -2.12 11.64 0.07
CA SER A 39 -2.68 12.88 -0.48
C SER A 39 -2.23 14.10 0.31
N PHE A 40 -2.18 14.01 1.64
CA PHE A 40 -1.70 15.08 2.51
C PHE A 40 -0.22 15.44 2.25
N LEU A 41 0.68 14.45 2.21
CA LEU A 41 2.11 14.68 1.95
C LEU A 41 2.36 15.26 0.56
N HIS A 42 1.62 14.78 -0.45
CA HIS A 42 1.70 15.34 -1.80
C HIS A 42 1.19 16.78 -1.86
N ASN A 43 0.13 17.11 -1.11
CA ASN A 43 -0.39 18.48 -1.03
C ASN A 43 0.59 19.44 -0.34
N MET A 44 1.31 18.97 0.69
CA MET A 44 2.37 19.74 1.35
C MET A 44 3.70 19.74 0.58
N ARG A 45 3.81 19.04 -0.56
CA ARG A 45 5.04 18.90 -1.37
C ARG A 45 6.24 18.38 -0.57
N VAL A 46 5.99 17.49 0.40
CA VAL A 46 7.04 16.92 1.22
C VAL A 46 7.96 16.04 0.36
N PRO A 47 9.29 16.25 0.39
CA PRO A 47 10.21 15.40 -0.35
C PRO A 47 10.16 13.98 0.21
N MET A 48 10.35 12.98 -0.67
CA MET A 48 10.39 11.56 -0.29
C MET A 48 9.09 11.04 0.38
N ALA A 49 7.95 11.67 0.07
CA ALA A 49 6.63 11.25 0.58
C ALA A 49 6.38 9.74 0.46
N GLY A 50 6.79 9.11 -0.65
CA GLY A 50 6.66 7.66 -0.84
C GLY A 50 7.43 6.82 0.18
N SER A 51 8.65 7.23 0.55
CA SER A 51 9.44 6.52 1.57
C SER A 51 8.87 6.72 2.98
N ILE A 52 8.28 7.89 3.24
CA ILE A 52 7.55 8.13 4.49
C ILE A 52 6.32 7.21 4.57
N LEU A 53 5.53 7.11 3.50
CA LEU A 53 4.38 6.20 3.42
C LEU A 53 4.78 4.73 3.59
N ALA A 54 5.84 4.29 2.91
CA ALA A 54 6.39 2.94 3.06
C ALA A 54 6.76 2.65 4.52
N SER A 55 7.39 3.61 5.22
CA SER A 55 7.72 3.44 6.64
C SER A 55 6.48 3.26 7.53
N PHE A 56 5.39 3.99 7.25
CA PHE A 56 4.12 3.80 7.96
C PHE A 56 3.48 2.45 7.64
N GLY A 57 3.55 2.00 6.38
CA GLY A 57 3.12 0.66 5.97
C GLY A 57 3.86 -0.44 6.73
N ILE A 58 5.19 -0.33 6.85
CA ILE A 58 6.03 -1.28 7.61
C ILE A 58 5.63 -1.31 9.09
N VAL A 59 5.52 -0.14 9.74
CA VAL A 59 5.10 -0.03 11.14
C VAL A 59 3.74 -0.70 11.34
N LEU A 60 2.78 -0.38 10.46
CA LEU A 60 1.41 -0.89 10.54
C LEU A 60 1.36 -2.41 10.34
N MET A 61 2.02 -2.93 9.31
CA MET A 61 2.00 -4.37 9.01
C MET A 61 2.70 -5.21 10.06
N ILE A 62 3.85 -4.77 10.58
CA ILE A 62 4.51 -5.48 11.69
C ILE A 62 3.64 -5.41 12.95
N ALA A 63 2.96 -4.30 13.20
CA ALA A 63 2.05 -4.17 14.34
C ALA A 63 0.87 -5.14 14.23
N PHE A 64 0.23 -5.24 13.06
CA PHE A 64 -0.81 -6.25 12.81
C PHE A 64 -0.28 -7.68 12.95
N TYR A 65 0.95 -7.94 12.52
CA TYR A 65 1.57 -9.25 12.65
C TYR A 65 1.81 -9.66 14.12
N GLN A 66 1.96 -8.69 15.04
CA GLN A 66 2.00 -8.98 16.48
C GLN A 66 0.64 -9.41 17.05
N VAL A 67 -0.47 -8.97 16.42
CA VAL A 67 -1.83 -9.35 16.82
C VAL A 67 -2.23 -10.67 16.15
N TRP A 68 -1.91 -10.84 14.87
CA TRP A 68 -2.26 -12.00 14.05
C TRP A 68 -1.00 -12.58 13.37
N PRO A 69 -0.23 -13.43 14.06
CA PRO A 69 1.04 -13.96 13.55
C PRO A 69 0.85 -15.13 12.56
N GLU A 70 0.06 -14.91 11.50
CA GLU A 70 -0.26 -15.90 10.47
C GLU A 70 0.63 -15.73 9.23
N ARG A 71 1.17 -16.84 8.72
CA ARG A 71 2.00 -16.82 7.49
C ARG A 71 1.16 -16.40 6.30
N GLY A 72 1.64 -15.41 5.57
CA GLY A 72 1.02 -14.88 4.37
C GLY A 72 -0.05 -13.82 4.61
N LEU A 73 -0.23 -13.32 5.83
CA LEU A 73 -1.11 -12.18 6.09
C LEU A 73 -0.60 -10.92 5.38
N ILE A 74 0.71 -10.67 5.43
CA ILE A 74 1.30 -9.38 5.01
C ILE A 74 1.20 -9.22 3.49
N TRP A 75 1.57 -10.22 2.70
CA TRP A 75 1.49 -10.10 1.25
C TRP A 75 0.03 -9.98 0.76
N ARG A 76 -0.93 -10.63 1.42
CA ARG A 76 -2.36 -10.51 1.10
C ARG A 76 -2.89 -9.12 1.44
N ALA A 77 -2.52 -8.59 2.61
CA ALA A 77 -2.87 -7.23 3.01
C ALA A 77 -2.26 -6.19 2.06
N GLY A 78 -0.99 -6.37 1.65
CA GLY A 78 -0.32 -5.53 0.66
C GLY A 78 -0.97 -5.58 -0.72
N LEU A 79 -1.41 -6.76 -1.17
CA LEU A 79 -2.16 -6.92 -2.41
C LEU A 79 -3.49 -6.17 -2.37
N ILE A 80 -4.25 -6.30 -1.28
CA ILE A 80 -5.51 -5.58 -1.07
C ILE A 80 -5.24 -4.06 -1.04
N CYS A 81 -4.23 -3.61 -0.30
CA CYS A 81 -3.85 -2.20 -0.22
C CYS A 81 -3.48 -1.62 -1.60
N ALA A 82 -2.61 -2.30 -2.35
CA ALA A 82 -2.20 -1.89 -3.68
C ALA A 82 -3.40 -1.78 -4.64
N LEU A 83 -4.33 -2.74 -4.59
CA LEU A 83 -5.53 -2.73 -5.41
C LEU A 83 -6.49 -1.59 -5.03
N MET A 84 -6.69 -1.34 -3.73
CA MET A 84 -7.51 -0.22 -3.26
C MET A 84 -6.93 1.14 -3.63
N LYS A 85 -5.60 1.28 -3.55
CA LYS A 85 -4.89 2.49 -3.99
C LYS A 85 -5.08 2.75 -5.49
N SER A 86 -5.13 1.70 -6.30
CA SER A 86 -5.32 1.79 -7.75
C SER A 86 -6.71 2.21 -8.19
N LEU A 87 -7.71 1.87 -7.39
CA LEU A 87 -9.12 2.17 -7.63
C LEU A 87 -9.52 3.54 -7.05
N SER A 88 -8.61 4.18 -6.30
CA SER A 88 -8.79 5.54 -5.78
C SER A 88 -8.85 6.56 -6.95
N PRO A 89 -9.70 7.61 -6.87
CA PRO A 89 -9.89 8.60 -7.95
C PRO A 89 -8.62 9.37 -8.37
N SER A 90 -7.57 9.37 -7.55
CA SER A 90 -6.36 10.20 -7.70
C SER A 90 -5.36 9.75 -8.79
N ALA A 91 -5.86 9.19 -9.89
CA ALA A 91 -5.14 8.65 -11.05
C ALA A 91 -4.52 7.26 -10.84
N VAL A 92 -4.90 6.34 -11.73
CA VAL A 92 -4.33 5.00 -11.91
C VAL A 92 -2.88 5.12 -12.36
N ILE A 93 -1.94 5.14 -11.42
CA ILE A 93 -0.51 5.07 -11.67
C ILE A 93 -0.07 3.70 -11.15
N LEU A 94 0.38 2.82 -12.04
CA LEU A 94 0.84 1.47 -11.68
C LEU A 94 2.06 1.50 -10.74
N GLY A 95 2.83 2.59 -10.73
CA GLY A 95 4.05 2.75 -9.91
C GLY A 95 3.84 2.52 -8.41
N PRO A 96 3.01 3.34 -7.71
CA PRO A 96 2.74 3.15 -6.29
C PRO A 96 2.25 1.74 -5.92
N MET A 97 1.46 1.10 -6.80
CA MET A 97 0.95 -0.25 -6.54
C MET A 97 2.08 -1.29 -6.50
N THR A 98 3.01 -1.22 -7.46
CA THR A 98 4.16 -2.14 -7.51
C THR A 98 5.11 -1.92 -6.34
N GLY A 99 5.24 -0.68 -5.85
CA GLY A 99 6.00 -0.37 -4.63
C GLY A 99 5.40 -1.03 -3.38
N ILE A 100 4.13 -0.75 -3.08
CA ILE A 100 3.40 -1.32 -1.93
C ILE A 100 3.45 -2.86 -1.95
N MET A 101 3.23 -3.45 -3.13
CA MET A 101 3.26 -4.92 -3.27
C MET A 101 4.66 -5.48 -3.02
N LEU A 102 5.72 -4.85 -3.56
CA LEU A 102 7.10 -5.26 -3.33
C LEU A 102 7.51 -5.14 -1.86
N GLU A 103 7.13 -4.04 -1.21
CA GLU A 103 7.33 -3.83 0.23
C GLU A 103 6.69 -4.95 1.04
N ALA A 104 5.43 -5.30 0.76
CA ALA A 104 4.71 -6.36 1.46
C ALA A 104 5.35 -7.75 1.23
N LEU A 105 5.78 -8.05 0.01
CA LEU A 105 6.46 -9.30 -0.32
C LEU A 105 7.80 -9.44 0.37
N LEU A 106 8.61 -8.38 0.39
CA LEU A 106 9.91 -8.39 1.07
C LEU A 106 9.75 -8.44 2.59
N LEU A 107 8.72 -7.78 3.14
CA LEU A 107 8.40 -7.85 4.55
C LEU A 107 7.99 -9.27 4.96
N GLU A 108 7.11 -9.93 4.20
CA GLU A 108 6.74 -11.34 4.43
C GLU A 108 7.95 -12.27 4.25
N ALA A 109 8.72 -12.13 3.17
CA ALA A 109 9.88 -12.97 2.89
C ALA A 109 10.95 -12.83 3.98
N GLY A 110 11.25 -11.61 4.43
CA GLY A 110 12.21 -11.37 5.51
C GLY A 110 11.80 -12.04 6.82
N ILE A 111 10.52 -11.93 7.20
CA ILE A 111 9.99 -12.59 8.40
C ILE A 111 9.96 -14.12 8.23
N ALA A 112 9.64 -14.61 7.04
CA ALA A 112 9.60 -16.04 6.76
C ALA A 112 10.99 -16.70 6.79
N LEU A 113 12.02 -16.01 6.27
CA LEU A 113 13.39 -16.53 6.18
C LEU A 113 14.15 -16.44 7.52
N ILE A 114 14.03 -15.32 8.24
CA ILE A 114 14.81 -15.08 9.48
C ILE A 114 14.02 -15.49 10.74
N GLY A 115 12.70 -15.54 10.63
CA GLY A 115 11.80 -15.96 11.70
C GLY A 115 11.14 -14.81 12.46
N LYS A 116 10.23 -15.18 13.37
CA LYS A 116 9.38 -14.24 14.15
C LYS A 116 10.10 -13.65 15.36
N ASN A 117 11.33 -13.20 15.19
CA ASN A 117 12.15 -12.54 16.22
C ASN A 117 12.42 -11.07 15.84
N ILE A 118 12.95 -10.28 16.78
CA ILE A 118 13.20 -8.84 16.55
C ILE A 118 14.16 -8.63 15.36
N ALA A 119 15.19 -9.46 15.24
CA ALA A 119 16.14 -9.40 14.13
C ALA A 119 15.45 -9.64 12.77
N GLY A 120 14.53 -10.61 12.69
CA GLY A 120 13.74 -10.90 11.51
C GLY A 120 12.83 -9.74 11.12
N TYR A 121 12.15 -9.12 12.09
CA TYR A 121 11.34 -7.92 11.84
C TYR A 121 12.20 -6.75 11.33
N MET A 122 13.33 -6.48 11.98
CA MET A 122 14.24 -5.39 11.58
C MET A 122 14.81 -5.59 10.18
N ALA A 123 15.29 -6.80 9.87
CA ALA A 123 15.81 -7.13 8.54
C ALA A 123 14.73 -7.05 7.46
N ALA A 124 13.52 -7.54 7.76
CA ALA A 124 12.38 -7.43 6.86
C ALA A 124 11.98 -5.97 6.60
N GLY A 125 11.93 -5.13 7.63
CA GLY A 125 11.67 -3.69 7.51
C GLY A 125 12.77 -2.95 6.75
N ALA A 126 14.04 -3.27 6.99
CA ALA A 126 15.18 -2.71 6.27
C ALA A 126 15.08 -3.01 4.77
N LEU A 127 14.85 -4.27 4.40
CA LEU A 127 14.71 -4.68 3.00
C LEU A 127 13.46 -4.06 2.34
N ALA A 128 12.32 -4.05 3.04
CA ALA A 128 11.09 -3.45 2.53
C ALA A 128 11.28 -1.96 2.23
N LEU A 129 11.86 -1.18 3.16
CA LEU A 129 12.04 0.24 2.93
C LEU A 129 13.12 0.54 1.88
N PHE A 130 14.22 -0.23 1.88
CA PHE A 130 15.26 -0.13 0.85
C PHE A 130 14.70 -0.43 -0.55
N SER A 131 13.71 -1.31 -0.66
CA SER A 131 13.04 -1.59 -1.93
C SER A 131 12.32 -0.36 -2.52
N ALA A 132 11.85 0.58 -1.70
CA ALA A 132 11.25 1.83 -2.18
C ALA A 132 12.29 2.72 -2.89
N LEU A 133 13.53 2.74 -2.40
CA LEU A 133 14.66 3.41 -3.06
C LEU A 133 14.99 2.70 -4.38
N LEU A 134 15.10 1.36 -4.37
CA LEU A 134 15.38 0.56 -5.56
C LEU A 134 14.29 0.73 -6.63
N HIS A 135 13.02 0.75 -6.24
CA HIS A 135 11.91 0.95 -7.17
C HIS A 135 11.97 2.33 -7.85
N LYS A 136 12.35 3.38 -7.11
CA LYS A 136 12.57 4.72 -7.66
C LYS A 136 13.76 4.74 -8.64
N LEU A 137 14.87 4.08 -8.28
CA LEU A 137 16.05 3.96 -9.15
C LEU A 137 15.73 3.16 -10.42
N PHE A 138 15.06 2.02 -10.28
CA PHE A 138 14.62 1.20 -11.41
C PHE A 138 13.70 2.00 -12.34
N SER A 139 12.75 2.75 -11.79
CA SER A 139 11.86 3.60 -12.58
C SER A 139 12.63 4.67 -13.36
N LEU A 140 13.66 5.27 -12.74
CA LEU A 140 14.53 6.24 -13.37
C LEU A 140 15.31 5.62 -14.54
N LEU A 141 15.93 4.46 -14.32
CA LEU A 141 16.69 3.72 -15.34
C LEU A 141 15.78 3.21 -16.47
N LEU A 142 14.57 2.78 -16.15
CA LEU A 142 13.59 2.33 -17.14
C LEU A 142 13.16 3.48 -18.07
N LEU A 143 12.91 4.67 -17.50
CA LEU A 143 12.47 5.84 -18.25
C LEU A 143 13.59 6.48 -19.06
N TYR A 144 14.79 6.58 -18.48
CA TYR A 144 15.87 7.41 -19.02
C TYR A 144 17.11 6.63 -19.45
N GLY A 145 17.14 5.31 -19.26
CA GLY A 145 18.30 4.48 -19.59
C GLY A 145 19.49 4.75 -18.67
N LEU A 146 20.66 4.20 -19.03
CA LEU A 146 21.90 4.34 -18.25
C LEU A 146 22.50 5.76 -18.33
N ASN A 147 22.20 6.52 -19.39
CA ASN A 147 22.70 7.89 -19.57
C ASN A 147 22.32 8.83 -18.42
N ILE A 148 21.20 8.59 -17.74
CA ILE A 148 20.81 9.37 -16.57
C ILE A 148 21.80 9.20 -15.41
N LEU A 149 22.42 8.02 -15.28
CA LEU A 149 23.43 7.76 -14.26
C LEU A 149 24.68 8.57 -14.55
N THR A 150 25.12 8.61 -15.82
CA THR A 150 26.24 9.44 -16.25
C THR A 150 25.98 10.92 -15.96
N ILE A 151 24.80 11.44 -16.30
CA ILE A 151 24.40 12.82 -15.99
C ILE A 151 24.43 13.07 -14.48
N TYR A 152 23.91 12.12 -13.68
CA TYR A 152 23.89 12.24 -12.22
C TYR A 152 25.30 12.26 -11.62
N LEU A 153 26.19 11.38 -12.08
CA LEU A 153 27.59 11.33 -11.64
C LEU A 153 28.32 12.63 -11.99
N ASN A 154 28.13 13.13 -13.21
CA ASN A 154 28.76 14.38 -13.65
C ASN A 154 28.18 15.59 -12.88
N LEU A 155 26.87 15.63 -12.62
CA LEU A 155 26.28 16.65 -11.76
C LEU A 155 26.81 16.60 -10.32
N PHE A 156 27.02 15.40 -9.78
CA PHE A 156 27.63 15.22 -8.46
C PHE A 156 29.06 15.76 -8.43
N HIS A 157 29.90 15.41 -9.41
CA HIS A 157 31.26 15.95 -9.50
C HIS A 157 31.29 17.48 -9.65
N PHE A 158 30.34 18.04 -10.40
CA PHE A 158 30.16 19.49 -10.50
C PHE A 158 29.89 20.11 -9.12
N ALA A 159 28.88 19.59 -8.40
CA ALA A 159 28.54 20.07 -7.08
C ALA A 159 29.71 19.92 -6.09
N SER A 160 30.44 18.81 -6.15
CA SER A 160 31.60 18.54 -5.29
C SER A 160 32.72 19.58 -5.47
N ARG A 161 33.00 19.98 -6.72
CA ARG A 161 33.95 21.05 -7.04
C ARG A 161 33.52 22.40 -6.48
N GLN A 162 32.22 22.73 -6.55
CA GLN A 162 31.69 24.00 -6.02
C GLN A 162 31.77 24.09 -4.49
N VAL A 163 31.64 22.96 -3.79
CA VAL A 163 31.69 22.89 -2.32
C VAL A 163 33.14 22.67 -1.82
N ASN A 164 34.13 22.65 -2.73
CA ASN A 164 35.55 22.40 -2.43
C ASN A 164 35.81 21.07 -1.67
N ILE A 165 34.92 20.09 -1.82
CA ILE A 165 35.11 18.73 -1.33
C ILE A 165 35.70 17.96 -2.51
N GLN A 166 37.00 18.08 -2.74
CA GLN A 166 37.64 17.59 -3.97
C GLN A 166 37.74 16.06 -4.07
N GLU A 167 37.41 15.33 -2.99
CA GLU A 167 37.58 13.88 -2.86
C GLU A 167 36.25 13.13 -2.55
N ALA A 168 35.09 13.76 -2.77
CA ALA A 168 33.83 13.05 -2.52
C ALA A 168 33.65 11.94 -3.57
N ASN A 169 33.66 10.68 -3.14
CA ASN A 169 33.42 9.55 -4.02
C ASN A 169 31.90 9.35 -4.18
N PRO A 170 31.33 9.30 -5.41
CA PRO A 170 29.89 9.09 -5.61
C PRO A 170 29.34 7.84 -4.90
N TRP A 171 30.17 6.80 -4.77
CA TRP A 171 29.82 5.58 -4.07
C TRP A 171 29.56 5.79 -2.58
N GLN A 172 30.23 6.76 -1.94
CA GLN A 172 29.99 7.09 -0.53
C GLN A 172 28.59 7.69 -0.35
N LEU A 173 28.13 8.55 -1.26
CA LEU A 173 26.78 9.12 -1.19
C LEU A 173 25.72 8.03 -1.39
N ILE A 174 25.88 7.17 -2.41
CA ILE A 174 24.96 6.07 -2.67
C ILE A 174 24.92 5.12 -1.47
N THR A 175 26.08 4.79 -0.90
CA THR A 175 26.19 3.93 0.29
C THR A 175 25.55 4.59 1.50
N ALA A 176 25.78 5.88 1.73
CA ALA A 176 25.19 6.62 2.85
C ALA A 176 23.66 6.65 2.76
N VAL A 177 23.10 6.93 1.57
CA VAL A 177 21.65 6.87 1.34
C VAL A 177 21.13 5.46 1.53
N GLY A 178 21.82 4.44 1.00
CA GLY A 178 21.43 3.04 1.17
C GLY A 178 21.40 2.60 2.63
N VAL A 179 22.45 2.92 3.39
CA VAL A 179 22.54 2.66 4.84
C VAL A 179 21.43 3.40 5.60
N PHE A 180 21.17 4.67 5.26
CA PHE A 180 20.08 5.42 5.86
C PHE A 180 18.72 4.71 5.67
N TYR A 181 18.41 4.24 4.46
CA TYR A 181 17.18 3.52 4.18
C TYR A 181 17.09 2.18 4.93
N LEU A 182 18.19 1.44 5.01
CA LEU A 182 18.24 0.17 5.75
C LEU A 182 18.03 0.40 7.25
N LEU A 183 18.74 1.36 7.85
CA LEU A 183 18.60 1.71 9.27
C LEU A 183 17.20 2.23 9.58
N PHE A 184 16.68 3.15 8.77
CA PHE A 184 15.35 3.72 8.98
C PHE A 184 14.25 2.67 8.82
N GLY A 185 14.41 1.71 7.90
CA GLY A 185 13.51 0.57 7.75
C GLY A 185 13.55 -0.38 8.95
N ALA A 186 14.73 -0.66 9.49
CA ALA A 186 14.89 -1.45 10.72
C ALA A 186 14.24 -0.76 11.93
N LEU A 187 14.43 0.56 12.08
CA LEU A 187 13.81 1.35 13.13
C LEU A 187 12.28 1.40 13.00
N ALA A 188 11.76 1.56 11.78
CA ALA A 188 10.32 1.49 11.51
C ALA A 188 9.74 0.13 11.91
N ALA A 189 10.43 -0.96 11.58
CA ALA A 189 10.03 -2.31 12.00
C ALA A 189 10.04 -2.49 13.52
N LEU A 190 11.09 -2.00 14.18
CA LEU A 190 11.18 -2.04 15.64
C LEU A 190 10.05 -1.25 16.30
N ALA A 191 9.72 -0.07 15.77
CA ALA A 191 8.58 0.70 16.22
C ALA A 191 7.25 -0.06 16.01
N GLY A 192 7.06 -0.69 14.84
CA GLY A 192 5.90 -1.55 14.55
C GLY A 192 5.77 -2.71 15.56
N TYR A 193 6.89 -3.34 15.92
CA TYR A 193 6.92 -4.40 16.93
C TYR A 193 6.40 -3.90 18.29
N PHE A 194 6.90 -2.76 18.78
CA PHE A 194 6.46 -2.20 20.06
C PHE A 194 5.02 -1.69 20.02
N VAL A 195 4.61 -1.04 18.93
CA VAL A 195 3.21 -0.61 18.72
C VAL A 195 2.27 -1.80 18.74
N GLY A 196 2.61 -2.87 18.01
CA GLY A 196 1.81 -4.10 17.94
C GLY A 196 1.69 -4.81 19.28
N ARG A 197 2.80 -4.98 20.02
CA ARG A 197 2.75 -5.62 21.36
C ARG A 197 1.89 -4.85 22.34
N ARG A 198 1.98 -3.51 22.34
CA ARG A 198 1.14 -2.67 23.20
C ARG A 198 -0.33 -2.72 22.78
N ALA A 199 -0.61 -2.73 21.48
CA ALA A 199 -1.96 -2.85 20.96
C ALA A 199 -2.58 -4.22 21.29
N ALA A 200 -1.81 -5.31 21.15
CA ALA A 200 -2.23 -6.66 21.52
C ALA A 200 -2.57 -6.75 23.02
N GLY A 201 -1.72 -6.19 23.89
CA GLY A 201 -2.00 -6.13 25.34
C GLY A 201 -3.25 -5.32 25.66
N ALA A 202 -3.46 -4.17 24.99
CA ALA A 202 -4.66 -3.34 25.20
C ALA A 202 -5.95 -4.01 24.68
N ALA A 203 -5.88 -4.76 23.58
CA ALA A 203 -7.01 -5.51 23.03
C ALA A 203 -7.40 -6.68 23.96
N GLN A 204 -6.42 -7.38 24.52
CA GLN A 204 -6.64 -8.47 25.49
C GLN A 204 -7.23 -7.97 26.82
N ALA A 205 -6.82 -6.79 27.30
CA ALA A 205 -7.35 -6.20 28.54
C ALA A 205 -8.83 -5.78 28.45
N LYS A 206 -9.37 -5.53 27.24
CA LYS A 206 -10.77 -5.12 27.04
C LYS A 206 -11.73 -6.28 26.72
N HIS A 207 -11.23 -7.43 26.26
CA HIS A 207 -12.04 -8.61 25.96
C HIS A 207 -11.33 -9.91 26.41
N PRO A 208 -11.39 -10.27 27.70
CA PRO A 208 -10.69 -11.44 28.24
C PRO A 208 -11.22 -12.81 27.73
N GLY A 209 -12.38 -12.85 27.05
CA GLY A 209 -13.08 -14.10 26.72
C GLY A 209 -12.71 -14.80 25.40
N THR A 210 -11.95 -14.18 24.49
CA THR A 210 -11.68 -14.76 23.16
C THR A 210 -10.37 -15.54 23.06
N ALA A 211 -9.52 -15.50 24.09
CA ALA A 211 -8.18 -16.12 24.05
C ALA A 211 -8.16 -17.62 24.39
N GLN A 212 -9.19 -18.18 25.04
CA GLN A 212 -9.17 -19.60 25.47
C GLN A 212 -9.64 -20.61 24.40
N ALA A 213 -10.16 -20.16 23.26
CA ALA A 213 -10.61 -21.06 22.19
C ALA A 213 -9.47 -21.56 21.27
N GLY A 214 -8.28 -20.93 21.30
CA GLY A 214 -7.15 -21.26 20.42
C GLY A 214 -6.04 -22.11 21.05
N MET A 215 -6.19 -22.51 22.32
CA MET A 215 -5.15 -23.20 23.08
C MET A 215 -5.72 -24.41 23.84
N LYS A 216 -6.40 -25.32 23.13
CA LYS A 216 -6.61 -26.68 23.61
C LYS A 216 -6.21 -27.68 22.52
N GLN A 217 -5.18 -28.46 22.82
CA GLN A 217 -4.77 -29.64 22.05
C GLN A 217 -5.91 -30.68 22.03
N PRO A 218 -6.06 -31.48 20.96
CA PRO A 218 -7.09 -32.51 20.88
C PRO A 218 -6.63 -33.77 21.63
N GLY A 219 -7.41 -34.22 22.62
CA GLY A 219 -7.13 -35.47 23.32
C GLY A 219 -8.21 -35.85 24.32
N THR A 220 -8.77 -37.05 24.11
CA THR A 220 -9.58 -37.88 25.03
C THR A 220 -10.92 -37.33 25.52
N ALA A 221 -11.98 -37.71 24.78
CA ALA A 221 -13.33 -37.83 25.31
C ALA A 221 -13.44 -39.01 26.29
N GLN A 222 -14.05 -38.79 27.45
CA GLN A 222 -14.88 -39.76 28.17
C GLN A 222 -16.00 -38.99 28.92
N PRO A 223 -17.25 -39.50 28.95
CA PRO A 223 -18.39 -38.83 29.60
C PRO A 223 -18.64 -39.34 31.03
N GLU A 224 -19.48 -38.59 31.76
CA GLU A 224 -20.28 -38.92 32.97
C GLU A 224 -19.79 -38.37 34.34
N PRO A 225 -20.70 -38.20 35.34
CA PRO A 225 -22.13 -37.86 35.28
C PRO A 225 -22.56 -36.72 36.24
N VAL A 226 -23.80 -36.28 36.05
CA VAL A 226 -24.59 -35.37 36.91
C VAL A 226 -24.91 -36.02 38.26
N ASN A 227 -24.81 -35.26 39.37
CA ASN A 227 -25.52 -35.57 40.61
C ASN A 227 -26.08 -34.27 41.26
N PRO A 228 -27.40 -34.20 41.55
CA PRO A 228 -28.04 -33.04 42.18
C PRO A 228 -28.15 -33.15 43.71
N ARG A 229 -28.47 -32.01 44.34
CA ARG A 229 -28.96 -31.76 45.72
C ARG A 229 -27.92 -31.28 46.73
N THR A 230 -28.12 -30.07 47.26
CA THR A 230 -28.86 -29.86 48.52
C THR A 230 -29.07 -28.37 48.79
N ALA A 231 -30.33 -28.01 49.05
CA ALA A 231 -30.73 -26.82 49.78
C ALA A 231 -30.71 -27.13 51.28
N HIS A 232 -30.48 -26.12 52.13
CA HIS A 232 -31.30 -25.78 53.32
C HIS A 232 -30.55 -24.80 54.26
N ASP A 233 -31.22 -23.66 54.47
CA ASP A 233 -31.53 -22.98 55.74
C ASP A 233 -30.49 -22.21 56.58
N GLU A 234 -30.82 -20.91 56.75
CA GLU A 234 -30.50 -19.90 57.79
C GLU A 234 -30.89 -20.33 59.25
N PRO A 235 -30.79 -19.52 60.36
CA PRO A 235 -30.52 -18.05 60.52
C PRO A 235 -29.63 -17.56 61.72
N ALA A 236 -29.29 -16.25 61.66
CA ALA A 236 -29.26 -15.17 62.67
C ALA A 236 -28.54 -15.23 64.06
N GLY A 237 -27.76 -14.17 64.36
CA GLY A 237 -27.54 -13.63 65.73
C GLY A 237 -26.26 -12.77 65.92
N PRO A 238 -26.24 -11.69 66.75
CA PRO A 238 -25.66 -10.39 66.36
C PRO A 238 -24.40 -9.92 67.13
N GLY A 239 -23.70 -8.89 66.62
CA GLY A 239 -22.62 -8.21 67.33
C GLY A 239 -22.14 -6.92 66.64
N THR A 240 -22.40 -5.79 67.29
CA THR A 240 -22.19 -4.39 66.93
C THR A 240 -20.74 -3.89 67.05
N ALA A 241 -20.25 -3.05 66.12
CA ALA A 241 -19.42 -1.85 66.39
C ALA A 241 -19.09 -1.05 65.10
N GLN A 242 -19.28 0.26 65.17
CA GLN A 242 -18.90 1.35 64.23
C GLN A 242 -18.36 2.51 65.10
N PRO A 243 -17.75 3.62 64.58
CA PRO A 243 -17.24 3.92 63.22
C PRO A 243 -15.87 4.69 63.13
N GLU A 244 -15.32 4.74 61.89
CA GLU A 244 -14.56 5.83 61.17
C GLU A 244 -13.16 6.36 61.64
N PRO A 245 -12.32 7.03 60.79
CA PRO A 245 -12.65 7.72 59.50
C PRO A 245 -11.72 7.53 58.27
N ALA A 246 -12.35 7.79 57.10
CA ALA A 246 -11.91 8.44 55.87
C ALA A 246 -10.42 8.46 55.42
N HIS A 247 -10.12 7.73 54.35
CA HIS A 247 -9.15 8.14 53.32
C HIS A 247 -9.85 8.33 51.98
N HIS A 248 -9.82 9.57 51.48
CA HIS A 248 -10.41 10.01 50.22
C HIS A 248 -9.76 9.32 49.00
N THR A 249 -10.43 8.33 48.42
CA THR A 249 -10.30 8.01 47.00
C THR A 249 -11.39 8.76 46.24
N VAL A 250 -11.00 9.79 45.51
CA VAL A 250 -11.87 10.54 44.59
C VAL A 250 -12.33 9.58 43.48
N PRO A 251 -13.63 9.25 43.35
CA PRO A 251 -14.15 8.56 42.18
C PRO A 251 -14.35 9.58 41.07
N LEU A 252 -13.73 9.35 39.91
CA LEU A 252 -14.03 10.11 38.70
C LEU A 252 -15.52 9.89 38.33
N PRO A 253 -16.28 10.95 38.01
CA PRO A 253 -17.72 10.84 37.78
C PRO A 253 -18.03 10.06 36.49
N VAL A 254 -18.82 9.00 36.66
CA VAL A 254 -19.48 8.24 35.61
C VAL A 254 -20.65 9.08 35.08
N SER A 255 -20.37 10.11 34.30
CA SER A 255 -21.41 10.89 33.62
C SER A 255 -20.86 11.64 32.41
N GLN A 256 -20.35 10.90 31.42
CA GLN A 256 -20.31 11.36 30.02
C GLN A 256 -19.96 10.21 29.04
N CYS A 257 -20.60 9.06 29.18
CA CYS A 257 -20.78 8.17 28.02
C CYS A 257 -21.88 8.78 27.15
N LYS A 258 -21.50 9.66 26.22
CA LYS A 258 -22.40 10.08 25.15
C LYS A 258 -22.71 8.83 24.33
N ALA A 259 -23.97 8.39 24.37
CA ALA A 259 -24.45 7.26 23.61
C ALA A 259 -23.99 7.39 22.15
N ILE A 260 -23.36 6.33 21.64
CA ILE A 260 -23.04 6.19 20.23
C ILE A 260 -24.37 6.31 19.49
N PRO A 261 -24.51 7.20 18.49
CA PRO A 261 -25.73 7.27 17.70
C PRO A 261 -26.03 5.89 17.11
N PRO A 262 -27.29 5.47 17.04
CA PRO A 262 -27.65 4.17 16.49
C PRO A 262 -27.05 4.02 15.08
N PRO A 263 -26.68 2.79 14.68
CA PRO A 263 -26.12 2.55 13.35
C PRO A 263 -27.05 3.16 12.30
N ALA A 264 -26.46 3.87 11.35
CA ALA A 264 -27.18 4.55 10.29
C ALA A 264 -28.22 3.61 9.67
N ASN A 265 -29.45 4.12 9.49
CA ASN A 265 -30.57 3.37 8.93
C ASN A 265 -30.11 2.54 7.70
N PRO A 266 -30.31 1.21 7.67
CA PRO A 266 -29.90 0.38 6.55
C PRO A 266 -30.52 0.82 5.21
N ALA A 267 -31.65 1.53 5.24
CA ALA A 267 -32.26 2.15 4.05
C ALA A 267 -31.53 3.40 3.53
N LYS A 268 -30.71 4.08 4.35
CA LYS A 268 -29.81 5.17 3.92
C LYS A 268 -28.50 4.62 3.35
N LEU A 269 -27.93 3.58 3.98
CA LEU A 269 -26.75 2.84 3.46
C LEU A 269 -26.99 2.23 2.06
N ARG A 270 -28.25 1.92 1.72
CA ARG A 270 -28.62 1.39 0.40
C ARG A 270 -28.68 2.45 -0.72
N ARG A 271 -28.86 3.74 -0.39
CA ARG A 271 -28.88 4.84 -1.38
C ARG A 271 -27.50 5.34 -1.73
N ASP A 272 -26.57 5.24 -0.79
CA ASP A 272 -25.16 5.65 -0.96
C ASP A 272 -24.25 4.44 -1.21
N ALA A 273 -24.80 3.34 -1.73
CA ALA A 273 -24.02 2.20 -2.16
C ALA A 273 -22.92 2.70 -3.11
N PRO A 274 -21.63 2.36 -2.89
CA PRO A 274 -20.58 2.76 -3.79
C PRO A 274 -20.98 2.37 -5.21
N PRO A 275 -20.75 3.23 -6.21
CA PRO A 275 -21.12 2.93 -7.58
C PRO A 275 -20.56 1.54 -7.90
N ALA A 276 -21.41 0.67 -8.45
CA ALA A 276 -21.06 -0.70 -8.79
C ALA A 276 -19.62 -0.73 -9.32
N ILE A 277 -18.77 -1.53 -8.67
CA ILE A 277 -17.30 -1.60 -8.85
C ILE A 277 -16.90 -1.74 -10.33
N PHE A 278 -17.86 -2.13 -11.18
CA PHE A 278 -17.80 -2.10 -12.63
C PHE A 278 -19.06 -1.44 -13.22
N THR A 279 -19.19 -0.12 -13.17
CA THR A 279 -19.94 0.53 -14.25
C THR A 279 -19.08 0.37 -15.50
N PRO A 280 -19.56 -0.33 -16.56
CA PRO A 280 -18.78 -0.45 -17.77
C PRO A 280 -18.64 0.95 -18.37
N SER A 281 -17.52 1.61 -18.08
CA SER A 281 -17.08 2.72 -18.93
C SER A 281 -17.09 2.17 -20.35
N SER A 282 -17.66 2.91 -21.30
CA SER A 282 -17.83 2.55 -22.72
C SER A 282 -16.51 2.31 -23.48
N THR A 283 -15.41 2.09 -22.76
CA THR A 283 -14.10 1.76 -23.29
C THR A 283 -14.12 0.30 -23.75
N ARG A 284 -14.08 0.08 -25.07
CA ARG A 284 -13.88 -1.26 -25.63
C ARG A 284 -12.49 -1.75 -25.21
N PHE A 285 -12.41 -2.89 -24.52
CA PHE A 285 -11.15 -3.53 -24.14
C PHE A 285 -10.77 -4.61 -25.15
N SER A 286 -9.48 -4.89 -25.34
CA SER A 286 -8.97 -5.86 -26.33
C SER A 286 -7.76 -6.63 -25.81
N LEU A 287 -7.88 -7.96 -25.77
CA LEU A 287 -6.80 -8.86 -25.36
C LEU A 287 -5.59 -8.82 -26.32
N PRO A 288 -5.78 -8.78 -27.66
CA PRO A 288 -4.66 -8.56 -28.59
C PRO A 288 -3.88 -7.27 -28.31
N LEU A 289 -4.56 -6.17 -27.96
CA LEU A 289 -3.89 -4.91 -27.63
C LEU A 289 -3.10 -5.02 -26.33
N PHE A 290 -3.62 -5.72 -25.33
CA PHE A 290 -2.88 -6.01 -24.10
C PHE A 290 -1.55 -6.74 -24.39
N ILE A 291 -1.60 -7.77 -25.22
CA ILE A 291 -0.40 -8.52 -25.65
C ILE A 291 0.55 -7.61 -26.44
N LEU A 292 0.01 -6.84 -27.40
CA LEU A 292 0.77 -5.88 -28.19
C LEU A 292 1.54 -4.90 -27.30
N HIS A 293 0.90 -4.25 -26.33
CA HIS A 293 1.57 -3.31 -25.42
C HIS A 293 2.61 -3.99 -24.54
N THR A 294 2.33 -5.21 -24.08
CA THR A 294 3.26 -6.02 -23.27
C THR A 294 4.54 -6.33 -24.03
N VAL A 295 4.46 -6.56 -25.34
CA VAL A 295 5.63 -6.80 -26.22
C VAL A 295 6.26 -5.48 -26.70
N ALA A 296 5.46 -4.45 -27.00
CA ALA A 296 5.95 -3.21 -27.57
C ALA A 296 6.82 -2.41 -26.60
N ILE A 297 6.56 -2.48 -25.29
CA ILE A 297 7.39 -1.77 -24.30
C ILE A 297 8.81 -2.35 -24.26
N PRO A 298 9.05 -3.65 -23.94
CA PRO A 298 10.40 -4.22 -24.00
C PRO A 298 11.01 -4.13 -25.39
N GLY A 299 10.24 -4.43 -26.44
CA GLY A 299 10.71 -4.38 -27.82
C GLY A 299 11.18 -2.98 -28.23
N GLY A 300 10.41 -1.95 -27.91
CA GLY A 300 10.80 -0.56 -28.17
C GLY A 300 11.97 -0.09 -27.30
N LEU A 301 12.07 -0.56 -26.05
CA LEU A 301 13.23 -0.28 -25.18
C LEU A 301 14.53 -0.87 -25.73
N LEU A 302 14.46 -2.08 -26.29
CA LEU A 302 15.58 -2.74 -26.98
C LEU A 302 15.89 -2.03 -28.29
N LEU A 303 14.88 -1.62 -29.05
CA LEU A 303 15.05 -0.92 -30.32
C LEU A 303 15.80 0.41 -30.14
N VAL A 304 15.45 1.21 -29.12
CA VAL A 304 16.19 2.45 -28.80
C VAL A 304 17.63 2.17 -28.37
N ASN A 305 17.91 1.00 -27.80
CA ASN A 305 19.24 0.65 -27.31
C ASN A 305 20.16 0.08 -28.40
N PHE A 306 19.62 -0.71 -29.34
CA PHE A 306 20.41 -1.50 -30.29
C PHE A 306 20.27 -1.06 -31.75
N SER A 307 19.21 -0.33 -32.11
CA SER A 307 18.96 0.04 -33.51
C SER A 307 19.38 1.46 -33.83
N HIS A 308 19.62 1.71 -35.12
CA HIS A 308 19.88 3.05 -35.61
C HIS A 308 18.68 3.96 -35.31
N ARG A 309 18.96 5.16 -34.76
CA ARG A 309 17.95 6.14 -34.30
C ARG A 309 16.86 6.42 -35.34
N THR A 310 17.23 6.35 -36.61
CA THR A 310 16.34 6.55 -37.77
C THR A 310 15.19 5.56 -37.85
N VAL A 311 15.34 4.32 -37.35
CA VAL A 311 14.27 3.31 -37.33
C VAL A 311 13.50 3.38 -36.02
N ALA A 312 14.19 3.58 -34.91
CA ALA A 312 13.58 3.56 -33.58
C ALA A 312 12.58 4.70 -33.36
N TYR A 313 12.94 5.92 -33.73
CA TYR A 313 12.11 7.11 -33.50
C TYR A 313 10.76 7.06 -34.23
N PRO A 314 10.70 6.83 -35.56
CA PRO A 314 9.41 6.81 -36.26
C PRO A 314 8.53 5.67 -35.78
N LEU A 315 9.08 4.50 -35.44
CA LEU A 315 8.29 3.39 -34.93
C LEU A 315 7.67 3.72 -33.56
N ILE A 316 8.45 4.31 -32.65
CA ILE A 316 7.96 4.72 -31.33
C ILE A 316 6.97 5.87 -31.46
N ALA A 317 7.19 6.81 -32.36
CA ALA A 317 6.26 7.89 -32.64
C ALA A 317 4.93 7.33 -33.17
N ALA A 318 4.96 6.41 -34.13
CA ALA A 318 3.77 5.76 -34.67
C ALA A 318 3.00 5.00 -33.57
N TYR A 319 3.70 4.22 -32.74
CA TYR A 319 3.10 3.53 -31.59
C TYR A 319 2.49 4.52 -30.57
N SER A 320 3.20 5.60 -30.26
CA SER A 320 2.74 6.60 -29.30
C SER A 320 1.52 7.36 -29.81
N ILE A 321 1.50 7.70 -31.11
CA ILE A 321 0.35 8.32 -31.79
C ILE A 321 -0.85 7.37 -31.75
N PHE A 322 -0.66 6.09 -32.09
CA PHE A 322 -1.71 5.07 -31.98
C PHE A 322 -2.29 5.01 -30.55
N CYS A 323 -1.45 4.97 -29.52
CA CYS A 323 -1.89 4.98 -28.13
C CYS A 323 -2.64 6.28 -27.77
N LEU A 324 -2.16 7.44 -28.19
CA LEU A 324 -2.80 8.73 -27.91
C LEU A 324 -4.20 8.86 -28.53
N LEU A 325 -4.35 8.39 -29.78
CA LEU A 325 -5.64 8.39 -30.48
C LEU A 325 -6.63 7.40 -29.84
N ARG A 326 -6.15 6.24 -29.37
CA ARG A 326 -6.99 5.19 -28.81
C ARG A 326 -7.39 5.42 -27.35
N TYR A 327 -6.52 6.01 -26.54
CA TYR A 327 -6.68 6.13 -25.09
C TYR A 327 -6.70 7.60 -24.66
N LYS A 328 -7.91 8.20 -24.59
CA LYS A 328 -8.13 9.61 -24.20
C LYS A 328 -7.52 9.98 -22.84
N THR A 329 -7.35 9.01 -21.93
CA THR A 329 -6.69 9.21 -20.63
C THR A 329 -5.23 9.65 -20.76
N ILE A 330 -4.54 9.21 -21.82
CA ILE A 330 -3.13 9.56 -22.06
C ILE A 330 -3.00 11.04 -22.41
N ILE A 331 -3.94 11.58 -23.19
CA ILE A 331 -3.96 13.00 -23.60
C ILE A 331 -3.94 13.93 -22.37
N LYS A 332 -4.69 13.56 -21.30
CA LYS A 332 -4.70 14.35 -20.05
C LYS A 332 -3.31 14.46 -19.40
N ARG A 333 -2.45 13.46 -19.57
CA ARG A 333 -1.07 13.48 -19.04
C ARG A 333 -0.17 14.39 -19.85
N PHE A 334 -0.26 14.32 -21.18
CA PHE A 334 0.51 15.17 -22.10
C PHE A 334 0.07 16.65 -22.05
N LYS A 335 -1.16 16.96 -21.61
CA LYS A 335 -1.59 18.35 -21.38
C LYS A 335 -0.96 19.01 -20.15
N LYS A 336 -0.30 18.26 -19.25
CA LYS A 336 0.32 18.83 -18.05
C LYS A 336 1.63 19.55 -18.43
N PRO A 337 1.79 20.86 -18.11
CA PRO A 337 2.99 21.60 -18.49
C PRO A 337 4.27 21.05 -17.85
N LEU A 338 4.15 20.48 -16.64
CA LEU A 338 5.26 19.88 -15.91
C LEU A 338 5.92 18.72 -16.68
N PHE A 339 5.15 17.96 -17.46
CA PHE A 339 5.68 16.86 -18.26
C PHE A 339 6.65 17.38 -19.34
N TRP A 340 6.25 18.41 -20.07
CA TRP A 340 7.08 19.02 -21.12
C TRP A 340 8.30 19.74 -20.54
N PHE A 341 8.12 20.44 -19.42
CA PHE A 341 9.23 21.06 -18.71
C PHE A 341 10.27 20.03 -18.29
N GLN A 342 9.84 18.88 -17.76
CA GLN A 342 10.74 17.79 -17.40
C GLN A 342 11.52 17.25 -18.61
N LEU A 343 10.87 17.04 -19.76
CA LEU A 343 11.54 16.59 -20.99
C LEU A 343 12.58 17.61 -21.48
N LEU A 344 12.25 18.91 -21.42
CA LEU A 344 13.17 19.98 -21.79
C LEU A 344 14.38 20.03 -20.87
N VAL A 345 14.16 19.96 -19.56
CA VAL A 345 15.23 19.94 -18.55
C VAL A 345 16.16 18.76 -18.76
N ILE A 346 15.65 17.57 -19.10
CA ILE A 346 16.48 16.40 -19.37
C ILE A 346 17.36 16.60 -20.59
N ILE A 347 16.85 17.18 -21.68
CA ILE A 347 17.66 17.50 -22.86
C ILE A 347 18.75 18.50 -22.50
N LEU A 348 18.40 19.55 -21.74
CA LEU A 348 19.36 20.56 -21.30
C LEU A 348 20.47 19.94 -20.45
N LEU A 349 20.10 19.13 -19.45
CA LEU A 349 21.05 18.45 -18.57
C LEU A 349 21.92 17.47 -19.37
N ALA A 350 21.35 16.69 -20.29
CA ALA A 350 22.11 15.79 -21.15
C ALA A 350 23.08 16.56 -22.06
N SER A 351 22.64 17.70 -22.62
CA SER A 351 23.48 18.52 -23.50
C SER A 351 24.70 19.12 -22.80
N VAL A 352 24.56 19.46 -21.52
CA VAL A 352 25.63 20.09 -20.73
C VAL A 352 26.50 19.05 -20.01
N PHE A 353 25.91 17.99 -19.47
CA PHE A 353 26.58 17.11 -18.50
C PHE A 353 26.95 15.73 -19.03
N LEU A 354 26.60 15.32 -20.24
CA LEU A 354 26.85 13.93 -20.67
C LEU A 354 28.31 13.66 -21.05
N ASP A 355 28.98 14.58 -21.75
CA ASP A 355 30.32 14.36 -22.31
C ASP A 355 31.47 14.74 -21.36
N GLY A 356 31.17 14.96 -20.07
CA GLY A 356 32.18 15.22 -19.04
C GLY A 356 32.77 16.65 -19.07
N PHE A 357 33.53 16.99 -18.02
CA PHE A 357 34.13 18.33 -17.82
C PHE A 357 35.48 18.52 -18.52
N ASP A 358 35.79 17.72 -19.54
CA ASP A 358 37.06 17.86 -20.29
C ASP A 358 37.10 19.15 -21.13
N ARG A 359 35.97 19.87 -21.21
CA ARG A 359 35.89 21.23 -21.75
C ARG A 359 35.78 22.22 -20.59
N GLU A 360 36.72 23.17 -20.51
CA GLU A 360 36.80 24.22 -19.47
C GLU A 360 35.52 25.07 -19.30
N SER A 361 34.55 24.95 -20.21
CA SER A 361 33.27 25.65 -20.13
C SER A 361 32.10 24.73 -20.45
N ALA A 362 30.99 24.90 -19.71
CA ALA A 362 29.71 24.22 -19.90
C ALA A 362 29.03 24.65 -21.22
N THR A 363 29.60 24.24 -22.36
CA THR A 363 29.07 24.52 -23.68
C THR A 363 28.08 23.46 -24.10
N MET A 364 26.97 23.91 -24.71
CA MET A 364 25.93 23.03 -25.24
C MET A 364 26.49 22.10 -26.32
N ASN A 365 26.37 20.79 -26.13
CA ASN A 365 26.85 19.78 -27.07
C ASN A 365 25.69 19.13 -27.83
N TRP A 366 25.83 19.04 -29.15
CA TRP A 366 24.87 18.37 -30.02
C TRP A 366 24.72 16.88 -29.72
N ALA A 367 25.81 16.17 -29.40
CA ALA A 367 25.76 14.77 -29.02
C ALA A 367 24.91 14.56 -27.74
N GLY A 368 25.07 15.46 -26.76
CA GLY A 368 24.27 15.46 -25.54
C GLY A 368 22.79 15.79 -25.78
N VAL A 369 22.47 16.69 -26.72
CA VAL A 369 21.08 16.94 -27.15
C VAL A 369 20.45 15.67 -27.72
N LEU A 370 21.15 14.97 -28.64
CA LEU A 370 20.66 13.74 -29.25
C LEU A 370 20.44 12.64 -28.22
N ASN A 371 21.35 12.47 -27.26
CA ASN A 371 21.15 11.54 -26.15
C ASN A 371 19.98 11.95 -25.25
N GLY A 372 19.79 13.24 -24.99
CA GLY A 372 18.61 13.75 -24.30
C GLY A 372 17.30 13.42 -25.04
N ILE A 373 17.32 13.47 -26.38
CA ILE A 373 16.19 13.03 -27.21
C ILE A 373 15.97 11.52 -27.09
N ASP A 374 17.02 10.70 -27.12
CA ASP A 374 16.91 9.23 -26.90
C ASP A 374 16.22 8.92 -25.56
N MET A 375 16.63 9.61 -24.49
CA MET A 375 16.04 9.48 -23.15
C MET A 375 14.56 9.89 -23.14
N ASN A 376 14.20 10.95 -23.86
CA ASN A 376 12.82 11.42 -23.95
C ASN A 376 11.92 10.49 -24.79
N ILE A 377 12.42 9.97 -25.91
CA ILE A 377 11.71 8.98 -26.73
C ILE A 377 11.44 7.72 -25.91
N ARG A 378 12.42 7.26 -25.14
CA ARG A 378 12.26 6.15 -24.18
C ARG A 378 11.18 6.44 -23.15
N ALA A 379 11.22 7.62 -22.52
CA ALA A 379 10.22 8.02 -21.54
C ALA A 379 8.80 8.08 -22.13
N ILE A 380 8.64 8.61 -23.35
CA ILE A 380 7.36 8.66 -24.07
C ILE A 380 6.82 7.25 -24.32
N LEU A 381 7.65 6.33 -24.82
CA LEU A 381 7.28 4.93 -25.05
C LEU A 381 6.77 4.28 -23.76
N VAL A 382 7.53 4.40 -22.67
CA VAL A 382 7.20 3.79 -21.38
C VAL A 382 5.91 4.40 -20.81
N VAL A 383 5.78 5.72 -20.79
CA VAL A 383 4.61 6.41 -20.22
C VAL A 383 3.34 6.09 -21.01
N THR A 384 3.39 6.13 -22.34
CA THR A 384 2.25 5.80 -23.21
C THR A 384 1.90 4.32 -23.12
N GLY A 385 2.90 3.44 -23.19
CA GLY A 385 2.73 2.00 -23.12
C GLY A 385 2.15 1.53 -21.79
N PHE A 386 2.69 1.94 -20.65
CA PHE A 386 2.11 1.58 -19.35
C PHE A 386 0.72 2.17 -19.15
N SER A 387 0.44 3.36 -19.69
CA SER A 387 -0.90 3.93 -19.62
C SER A 387 -1.90 3.10 -20.43
N ALA A 388 -1.55 2.70 -21.65
CA ALA A 388 -2.36 1.83 -22.50
C ALA A 388 -2.56 0.43 -21.88
N LEU A 389 -1.47 -0.17 -21.38
CA LEU A 389 -1.50 -1.44 -20.66
C LEU A 389 -2.43 -1.37 -19.43
N SER A 390 -2.35 -0.30 -18.64
CA SER A 390 -3.20 -0.09 -17.45
C SER A 390 -4.68 0.07 -17.78
N THR A 391 -5.01 0.56 -18.98
CA THR A 391 -6.40 0.64 -19.45
C THR A 391 -6.89 -0.72 -19.93
N GLU A 392 -6.06 -1.49 -20.64
CA GLU A 392 -6.43 -2.82 -21.15
C GLU A 392 -6.47 -3.90 -20.07
N LEU A 393 -5.69 -3.75 -18.98
CA LEU A 393 -5.73 -4.68 -17.84
C LEU A 393 -7.12 -4.72 -17.16
N ARG A 394 -7.97 -3.71 -17.37
CA ARG A 394 -9.36 -3.67 -16.87
C ARG A 394 -10.34 -4.51 -17.70
N ASN A 395 -9.86 -5.18 -18.75
CA ASN A 395 -10.69 -6.03 -19.60
C ASN A 395 -11.41 -7.11 -18.75
N PRO A 396 -12.75 -7.25 -18.88
CA PRO A 396 -13.52 -8.25 -18.13
C PRO A 396 -13.03 -9.69 -18.34
N LEU A 397 -12.44 -10.03 -19.49
CA LEU A 397 -11.86 -11.35 -19.72
C LEU A 397 -10.58 -11.58 -18.93
N ILE A 398 -9.73 -10.54 -18.81
CA ILE A 398 -8.49 -10.61 -18.04
C ILE A 398 -8.82 -10.65 -16.55
N THR A 399 -9.74 -9.80 -16.10
CA THR A 399 -10.21 -9.82 -14.70
C THR A 399 -10.96 -11.12 -14.40
N ALA A 400 -11.79 -11.65 -15.30
CA ALA A 400 -12.46 -12.94 -15.11
C ALA A 400 -11.48 -14.12 -15.12
N PHE A 401 -10.46 -14.12 -15.99
CA PHE A 401 -9.40 -15.13 -15.99
C PHE A 401 -8.59 -15.10 -14.68
N LEU A 402 -8.21 -13.90 -14.22
CA LEU A 402 -7.59 -13.70 -12.91
C LEU A 402 -8.52 -14.21 -11.81
N VAL A 403 -9.81 -13.86 -11.83
CA VAL A 403 -10.80 -14.29 -10.82
C VAL A 403 -11.03 -15.81 -10.80
N ARG A 404 -11.05 -16.48 -11.96
CA ARG A 404 -11.33 -17.92 -12.09
C ARG A 404 -10.26 -18.83 -11.48
N LYS A 405 -9.01 -18.36 -11.35
CA LYS A 405 -7.86 -19.17 -10.91
C LYS A 405 -7.55 -19.04 -9.41
N GLY A 406 -8.58 -18.98 -8.56
CA GLY A 406 -8.45 -18.98 -7.08
C GLY A 406 -8.64 -17.62 -6.37
N PHE A 407 -8.98 -16.56 -7.10
CA PHE A 407 -9.05 -15.19 -6.58
C PHE A 407 -10.43 -14.78 -6.03
N ARG A 408 -11.37 -15.72 -5.88
CA ARG A 408 -12.68 -15.46 -5.26
C ARG A 408 -12.54 -14.91 -3.84
N GLN A 409 -11.61 -15.45 -3.03
CA GLN A 409 -11.32 -14.96 -1.69
C GLN A 409 -10.74 -13.53 -1.70
N LEU A 410 -9.85 -13.21 -2.65
CA LEU A 410 -9.35 -11.85 -2.83
C LEU A 410 -10.49 -10.88 -3.19
N TYR A 411 -11.38 -11.27 -4.11
CA TYR A 411 -12.51 -10.43 -4.51
C TYR A 411 -13.42 -10.12 -3.31
N MET A 412 -13.78 -11.12 -2.51
CA MET A 412 -14.59 -10.94 -1.30
C MET A 412 -13.87 -10.04 -0.28
N ALA A 413 -12.58 -10.28 -0.04
CA ALA A 413 -11.76 -9.47 0.87
C ALA A 413 -11.69 -8.00 0.43
N ILE A 414 -11.48 -7.74 -0.87
CA ILE A 414 -11.48 -6.38 -1.43
C ILE A 414 -12.86 -5.73 -1.29
N SER A 415 -13.94 -6.47 -1.58
CA SER A 415 -15.31 -5.96 -1.45
C SER A 415 -15.62 -5.54 -0.01
N LEU A 416 -15.24 -6.36 0.98
CA LEU A 416 -15.38 -6.03 2.40
C LEU A 416 -14.52 -4.83 2.80
N ALA A 417 -13.27 -4.80 2.35
CA ALA A 417 -12.35 -3.69 2.61
C ALA A 417 -12.88 -2.36 2.03
N PHE A 418 -13.43 -2.36 0.81
CA PHE A 418 -14.10 -1.19 0.24
C PHE A 418 -15.35 -0.78 0.99
N GLY A 419 -16.17 -1.73 1.43
CA GLY A 419 -17.35 -1.46 2.23
C GLY A 419 -17.02 -0.77 3.56
N ALA A 420 -15.89 -1.13 4.18
CA ALA A 420 -15.43 -0.51 5.42
C ALA A 420 -14.56 0.73 5.22
N LEU A 421 -14.04 0.97 4.01
CA LEU A 421 -13.07 2.02 3.72
C LEU A 421 -13.52 3.41 4.18
N PRO A 422 -14.77 3.87 3.94
CA PRO A 422 -15.21 5.19 4.41
C PRO A 422 -15.13 5.34 5.93
N ALA A 423 -15.56 4.32 6.67
CA ALA A 423 -15.55 4.32 8.13
C ALA A 423 -14.10 4.23 8.68
N MET A 424 -13.23 3.45 8.05
CA MET A 424 -11.80 3.42 8.36
C MET A 424 -11.11 4.77 8.09
N MET A 425 -11.48 5.46 7.02
CA MET A 425 -10.99 6.80 6.70
C MET A 425 -11.49 7.87 7.68
N GLU A 426 -12.73 7.76 8.14
CA GLU A 426 -13.31 8.66 9.14
C GLU A 426 -12.56 8.55 10.48
N GLU A 427 -12.06 7.36 10.82
CA GLU A 427 -11.24 7.18 12.02
C GLU A 427 -9.88 7.91 11.94
N ILE A 428 -9.34 8.07 10.72
CA ILE A 428 -8.07 8.76 10.45
C ILE A 428 -8.27 10.28 10.25
N SER A 429 -9.52 10.76 10.14
CA SER A 429 -9.97 12.08 9.61
C SER A 429 -9.37 13.35 10.24
N ARG A 430 -8.44 13.24 11.18
CA ARG A 430 -7.55 14.34 11.60
C ARG A 430 -6.09 14.03 11.23
N PRO A 431 -5.67 14.23 9.97
CA PRO A 431 -4.29 14.01 9.53
C PRO A 431 -3.25 14.73 10.41
N GLY A 432 -3.58 15.94 10.91
CA GLY A 432 -2.68 16.69 11.80
C GLY A 432 -2.37 15.97 13.13
N ARG A 433 -3.33 15.22 13.69
CA ARG A 433 -3.08 14.40 14.89
C ARG A 433 -2.22 13.18 14.56
N PHE A 434 -2.39 12.61 13.37
CA PHE A 434 -1.56 11.50 12.90
C PHE A 434 -0.07 11.91 12.77
N PHE A 435 0.24 13.14 12.34
CA PHE A 435 1.62 13.61 12.28
C PHE A 435 2.22 13.99 13.63
N THR A 436 1.43 14.54 14.55
CA THR A 436 1.92 14.92 15.88
C THR A 436 2.08 13.72 16.81
N SER A 437 1.30 12.65 16.61
CA SER A 437 1.39 11.44 17.44
C SER A 437 1.15 10.16 16.63
N PRO A 438 2.05 9.84 15.67
CA PRO A 438 1.84 8.75 14.71
C PRO A 438 1.72 7.37 15.38
N PHE A 439 2.58 7.08 16.35
CA PHE A 439 2.58 5.78 17.02
C PHE A 439 1.31 5.55 17.86
N SER A 440 0.75 6.59 18.48
CA SER A 440 -0.51 6.45 19.21
C SER A 440 -1.69 6.21 18.28
N SER A 441 -1.74 6.90 17.14
CA SER A 441 -2.79 6.70 16.13
C SER A 441 -2.74 5.29 15.56
N LEU A 442 -1.55 4.81 15.17
CA LEU A 442 -1.36 3.45 14.67
C LEU A 442 -1.72 2.40 15.73
N ARG A 443 -1.36 2.63 17.00
CA ARG A 443 -1.75 1.75 18.10
C ARG A 443 -3.26 1.68 18.28
N GLU A 444 -3.96 2.82 18.24
CA GLU A 444 -5.42 2.88 18.35
C GLU A 444 -6.09 2.11 17.20
N MET A 445 -5.61 2.27 15.97
CA MET A 445 -6.10 1.54 14.80
C MET A 445 -5.92 0.02 14.93
N VAL A 446 -4.72 -0.42 15.34
CA VAL A 446 -4.41 -1.85 15.51
C VAL A 446 -5.18 -2.44 16.71
N ALA A 447 -5.39 -1.68 17.78
CA ALA A 447 -6.15 -2.16 18.95
C ALA A 447 -7.63 -2.43 18.62
N LYS A 448 -8.20 -1.74 17.62
CA LYS A 448 -9.57 -2.00 17.12
C LYS A 448 -9.65 -3.08 16.05
N ALA A 449 -8.53 -3.69 15.67
CA ALA A 449 -8.50 -4.75 14.66
C ALA A 449 -9.49 -5.91 14.92
N PRO A 450 -9.68 -6.40 16.18
CA PRO A 450 -10.66 -7.45 16.46
C PRO A 450 -12.11 -7.01 16.19
N LEU A 451 -12.45 -5.77 16.53
CA LEU A 451 -13.78 -5.20 16.26
C LEU A 451 -14.06 -5.11 14.76
N TRP A 452 -13.07 -4.66 13.98
CA TRP A 452 -13.17 -4.65 12.52
C TRP A 452 -13.32 -6.05 11.93
N LEU A 453 -12.62 -7.04 12.50
CA LEU A 453 -12.69 -8.42 12.06
C LEU A 453 -14.08 -9.02 12.30
N GLU A 454 -14.67 -8.77 13.47
CA GLU A 454 -16.03 -9.21 13.83
C GLU A 454 -17.07 -8.56 12.91
N ASN A 455 -17.04 -7.23 12.77
CA ASN A 455 -17.97 -6.49 11.90
C ASN A 455 -17.90 -6.94 10.43
N MET A 456 -16.69 -7.15 9.89
CA MET A 456 -16.54 -7.64 8.53
C MET A 456 -16.96 -9.11 8.39
N GLY A 457 -16.71 -9.94 9.41
CA GLY A 457 -17.12 -11.33 9.44
C GLY A 457 -18.64 -11.49 9.42
N GLU A 458 -19.35 -10.71 10.24
CA GLU A 458 -20.83 -10.67 10.22
C GLU A 458 -21.37 -10.25 8.86
N ASN A 459 -20.81 -9.19 8.26
CA ASN A 459 -21.22 -8.72 6.95
C ASN A 459 -20.93 -9.75 5.84
N SER A 460 -19.85 -10.53 5.97
CA SER A 460 -19.54 -11.60 5.03
C SER A 460 -20.50 -12.78 5.12
N ASN A 461 -21.10 -13.06 6.29
CA ASN A 461 -22.02 -14.17 6.47
C ASN A 461 -23.46 -13.83 6.04
N ARG A 462 -23.77 -12.54 5.83
CA ARG A 462 -25.09 -12.05 5.39
C ARG A 462 -25.26 -12.02 3.86
N HIS A 463 -24.21 -12.30 3.10
CA HIS A 463 -24.16 -12.26 1.63
C HIS A 463 -23.61 -13.57 1.07
#